data_AF-A0A9D1EYK3-F1
#
_entry.id   AF-A0A9D1EYK3-F1
#
_cell.length_a   1.000
_cell.length_b   1.000
_cell.length_c   1.000
_cell.angle_alpha   90.00
_cell.angle_beta   90.00
_cell.angle_gamma   90.00
#
_symmetry.space_group_name_H-M   'P 1'
#
loop_
_entity.id
_entity.type
_entity.pdbx_description
1 polymer ?
#
loop_
_entity_poly.entity_id
_entity_poly.type
_entity_poly.pdbx_seq_one_letter_code
_entity_poly.pdbx_strand_id
1 'polypeptide(L)'
;MSNLSESLKDLMEEAEINAPALAKATGIDSSTILTFLRGDGLPYVDTLVTLADYFKCSTDYLLGLTDKLSEEEFRQRPPFPEQLTFLLKHFNVTKYRMEKDTGLAEKTVNRWHNGKTQPTVDSLIRLAKYFDCSVDFILGRV
;
A
#
# COMPACT_ATOMS: atom_id res chain seq x y z
N MET A 1 -13.08 -0.21 8.46
CA MET A 1 -13.15 0.20 7.04
C MET A 1 -11.86 0.95 6.77
N SER A 2 -11.22 0.76 5.61
CA SER A 2 -9.97 1.44 5.26
C SER A 2 -10.22 2.95 5.18
N ASN A 3 -9.65 3.70 6.12
CA ASN A 3 -10.00 5.09 6.41
C ASN A 3 -9.10 6.09 5.67
N LEU A 4 -8.74 5.75 4.43
CA LEU A 4 -7.83 6.54 3.61
C LEU A 4 -8.33 7.97 3.41
N SER A 5 -9.64 8.16 3.26
CA SER A 5 -10.24 9.48 3.10
C SER A 5 -10.08 10.37 4.34
N GLU A 6 -10.13 9.79 5.54
CA GLU A 6 -9.95 10.53 6.80
C GLU A 6 -8.47 10.82 7.00
N SER A 7 -7.63 9.79 6.96
CA SER A 7 -6.18 9.91 7.15
C SER A 7 -5.55 10.90 6.15
N LEU A 8 -6.00 10.91 4.89
CA LEU A 8 -5.51 11.85 3.88
C LEU A 8 -5.98 13.29 4.15
N LYS A 9 -7.19 13.49 4.68
CA LYS A 9 -7.67 14.84 5.04
C LYS A 9 -6.85 15.40 6.18
N ASP A 10 -6.64 14.60 7.22
CA ASP A 10 -5.87 15.01 8.40
C ASP A 10 -4.44 15.40 7.99
N LEU A 11 -3.78 14.57 7.17
CA LEU A 11 -2.45 14.88 6.64
C LEU A 11 -2.41 16.15 5.77
N MET A 12 -3.46 16.43 5.01
CA MET A 12 -3.55 17.64 4.19
C MET A 12 -3.76 18.90 5.05
N GLU A 13 -4.55 18.80 6.13
CA GLU A 13 -4.75 19.88 7.09
C GLU A 13 -3.46 20.18 7.86
N GLU A 14 -2.76 19.16 8.35
CA GLU A 14 -1.47 19.30 9.05
C GLU A 14 -0.38 19.89 8.17
N ALA A 15 -0.34 19.52 6.89
CA ALA A 15 0.61 20.06 5.93
C ALA A 15 0.20 21.43 5.34
N GLU A 16 -0.96 21.98 5.74
CA GLU A 16 -1.55 23.21 5.19
C GLU A 16 -1.63 23.24 3.65
N ILE A 17 -1.85 22.07 3.02
CA ILE A 17 -1.95 21.93 1.56
C ILE A 17 -3.36 21.58 1.11
N ASN A 18 -3.70 22.00 -0.11
CA ASN A 18 -4.96 21.64 -0.76
C ASN A 18 -4.75 20.55 -1.83
N ALA A 19 -5.85 19.93 -2.27
CA ALA A 19 -5.81 18.86 -3.29
C ALA A 19 -5.02 19.24 -4.57
N PRO A 20 -5.16 20.46 -5.14
CA PRO A 20 -4.35 20.84 -6.30
C PRO A 20 -2.88 21.10 -5.98
N ALA A 21 -2.53 21.56 -4.77
CA ALA A 21 -1.13 21.69 -4.34
C ALA A 21 -0.48 20.31 -4.17
N LEU A 22 -1.19 19.37 -3.53
CA LEU A 22 -0.74 17.98 -3.39
C LEU A 22 -0.57 17.32 -4.76
N ALA A 23 -1.52 17.54 -5.69
CA ALA A 23 -1.43 17.06 -7.07
C ALA A 23 -0.15 17.53 -7.75
N LYS A 24 0.16 18.83 -7.62
CA LYS A 24 1.37 19.42 -8.20
C LYS A 24 2.65 18.88 -7.57
N ALA A 25 2.64 18.61 -6.27
CA ALA A 25 3.80 18.09 -5.55
C ALA A 25 4.08 16.60 -5.83
N THR A 26 3.02 15.79 -5.93
CA THR A 26 3.11 14.33 -6.12
C THR A 26 3.07 13.89 -7.57
N GLY A 27 2.64 14.77 -8.48
CA GLY A 27 2.40 14.45 -9.90
C GLY A 27 1.12 13.65 -10.14
N ILE A 28 0.27 13.48 -9.13
CA ILE A 28 -1.01 12.78 -9.22
C ILE A 28 -2.08 13.77 -9.68
N ASP A 29 -3.02 13.34 -10.53
CA ASP A 29 -4.12 14.20 -10.97
C ASP A 29 -5.00 14.64 -9.78
N SER A 30 -5.39 15.93 -9.78
CA SER A 30 -6.23 16.49 -8.73
C SER A 30 -7.57 15.77 -8.59
N SER A 31 -8.14 15.27 -9.69
CA SER A 31 -9.40 14.51 -9.69
C SER A 31 -9.23 13.15 -9.00
N THR A 32 -8.06 12.52 -9.16
CA THR A 32 -7.71 11.27 -8.48
C THR A 32 -7.63 11.48 -6.97
N ILE A 33 -6.96 12.55 -6.51
CA ILE A 33 -6.90 12.90 -5.09
C ILE A 33 -8.30 13.18 -4.53
N LEU A 34 -9.13 13.95 -5.24
CA LEU A 34 -10.51 14.24 -4.82
C LEU A 34 -11.36 12.97 -4.72
N THR A 35 -11.16 12.00 -5.61
CA THR A 35 -11.82 10.68 -5.54
C THR A 35 -11.45 9.95 -4.26
N PHE A 36 -10.18 9.97 -3.86
CA PHE A 36 -9.72 9.37 -2.61
C PHE A 36 -10.31 10.07 -1.38
N LEU A 37 -10.37 11.41 -1.39
CA LEU A 37 -10.97 12.20 -0.30
C LEU A 37 -12.47 11.97 -0.12
N ARG A 38 -13.15 11.54 -1.18
CA ARG A 38 -14.56 11.12 -1.17
C ARG A 38 -14.74 9.67 -0.71
N GLY A 39 -13.68 8.87 -0.68
CA GLY A 39 -13.73 7.44 -0.38
C GLY A 39 -14.13 6.56 -1.57
N ASP A 40 -14.17 7.11 -2.78
CA ASP A 40 -14.69 6.44 -3.99
C ASP A 40 -13.65 5.58 -4.72
N GLY A 41 -12.54 5.22 -4.06
CA GLY A 41 -11.53 4.34 -4.65
C GLY A 41 -10.24 4.24 -3.84
N LEU A 42 -9.48 3.16 -4.09
CA LEU A 42 -8.14 2.97 -3.53
C LEU A 42 -7.07 3.35 -4.56
N PRO A 43 -5.93 3.91 -4.13
CA PRO A 43 -4.81 4.23 -5.00
C PRO A 43 -4.15 2.96 -5.56
N TYR A 44 -3.38 3.11 -6.64
CA TYR A 44 -2.40 2.11 -7.03
C TYR A 44 -1.23 2.11 -6.05
N VAL A 45 -0.46 1.02 -6.01
CA VAL A 45 0.68 0.88 -5.10
C VAL A 45 1.68 2.01 -5.29
N ASP A 46 2.02 2.35 -6.53
CA ASP A 46 2.96 3.44 -6.80
C ASP A 46 2.43 4.79 -6.29
N THR A 47 1.15 5.08 -6.50
CA THR A 47 0.48 6.29 -5.98
C THR A 47 0.47 6.32 -4.45
N LEU A 48 0.17 5.19 -3.81
CA LEU A 48 0.16 5.06 -2.36
C LEU A 48 1.55 5.31 -1.77
N VAL A 49 2.59 4.77 -2.41
CA VAL A 49 3.98 4.97 -2.00
C VAL A 49 4.39 6.43 -2.19
N THR A 50 4.07 7.07 -3.31
CA THR A 50 4.36 8.50 -3.52
C THR A 50 3.70 9.38 -2.47
N LEU A 51 2.45 9.08 -2.09
CA LEU A 51 1.77 9.79 -1.00
C LEU A 51 2.47 9.55 0.34
N ALA A 52 2.81 8.30 0.64
CA ALA A 52 3.51 7.91 1.86
C ALA A 52 4.87 8.62 1.98
N ASP A 53 5.64 8.64 0.89
CA ASP A 53 6.94 9.32 0.81
C ASP A 53 6.80 10.84 0.98
N TYR A 54 5.78 11.44 0.37
CA TYR A 54 5.53 12.88 0.45
C TYR A 54 5.18 13.33 1.88
N PHE A 55 4.28 12.61 2.54
CA PHE A 55 3.88 12.88 3.92
C PHE A 55 4.82 12.27 4.96
N LYS A 56 5.86 11.55 4.55
CA LYS A 56 6.80 10.82 5.41
C LYS A 56 6.10 9.92 6.43
N CYS A 57 5.07 9.22 5.99
CA CYS A 57 4.27 8.32 6.82
C CYS A 57 4.24 6.90 6.23
N SER A 58 3.83 5.93 7.04
CA SER A 58 3.63 4.55 6.60
C SER A 58 2.41 4.43 5.68
N THR A 59 2.46 3.49 4.74
CA THR A 59 1.26 3.12 3.95
C THR A 59 0.14 2.61 4.84
N ASP A 60 0.46 1.95 5.96
CA ASP A 60 -0.54 1.50 6.93
C ASP A 60 -1.27 2.67 7.56
N TYR A 61 -0.56 3.75 7.88
CA TYR A 61 -1.17 4.97 8.43
C TYR A 61 -2.11 5.59 7.40
N LEU A 62 -1.65 5.76 6.16
CA LEU A 62 -2.49 6.25 5.06
C LEU A 62 -3.73 5.38 4.84
N LEU A 63 -3.62 4.06 4.96
CA LEU A 63 -4.76 3.16 4.78
C LEU A 63 -5.68 3.06 6.01
N GLY A 64 -5.34 3.74 7.11
CA GLY A 64 -6.04 3.67 8.39
C GLY A 64 -5.95 2.30 9.06
N LEU A 65 -4.82 1.59 8.87
CA LEU A 65 -4.52 0.30 9.50
C LEU A 65 -3.74 0.47 10.82
N THR A 66 -3.09 1.61 11.04
CA THR A 66 -2.35 1.94 12.26
C THR A 66 -2.47 3.42 12.59
N ASP A 67 -2.55 3.75 13.88
CA ASP A 67 -2.54 5.13 14.38
C ASP A 67 -1.11 5.64 14.67
N LYS A 68 -0.09 4.79 14.48
CA LYS A 68 1.30 5.12 14.75
C LYS A 68 1.96 5.72 13.50
N LEU A 69 2.38 6.98 13.59
CA LEU A 69 3.36 7.55 12.68
C LEU A 69 4.71 6.85 12.94
N SER A 70 5.02 5.83 12.15
CA SER A 70 6.36 5.24 12.14
C SER A 70 7.27 6.12 11.29
N GLU A 71 8.14 6.90 11.93
CA GLU A 71 9.24 7.64 11.30
C GLU A 71 10.37 6.69 10.82
N GLU A 72 10.02 5.50 10.34
CA GLU A 72 10.99 4.52 9.89
C GLU A 72 11.58 4.97 8.54
N GLU A 73 12.89 4.82 8.38
CA GLU A 73 13.56 5.08 7.10
C GLU A 73 13.07 4.05 6.07
N PHE A 74 12.08 4.43 5.26
CA PHE A 74 11.56 3.57 4.21
C PHE A 74 12.66 3.25 3.19
N ARG A 75 12.93 1.94 3.01
CA ARG A 75 13.97 1.45 2.10
C ARG A 75 13.49 1.44 0.65
N GLN A 76 14.45 1.35 -0.27
CA GLN A 76 14.12 1.14 -1.69
C GLN A 76 13.36 -0.18 -1.85
N ARG A 77 12.16 -0.06 -2.43
CA ARG A 77 11.26 -1.17 -2.71
C ARG A 77 11.90 -2.16 -3.69
N PRO A 78 12.14 -3.42 -3.32
CA PRO A 78 12.54 -4.44 -4.28
C PRO A 78 11.37 -4.75 -5.24
N PRO A 79 11.64 -5.33 -6.41
CA PRO A 79 10.58 -5.84 -7.27
C PRO A 79 9.63 -6.76 -6.48
N PHE A 80 8.32 -6.52 -6.57
CA PHE A 80 7.32 -7.31 -5.83
C PHE A 80 7.46 -8.84 -6.00
N PRO A 81 7.87 -9.40 -7.16
CA PRO A 81 8.15 -10.84 -7.27
C PRO A 81 9.19 -11.35 -6.26
N GLU A 82 10.26 -10.58 -6.06
CA GLU A 82 11.34 -10.91 -5.13
C GLU A 82 10.85 -10.79 -3.70
N GLN A 83 10.10 -9.73 -3.40
CA GLN A 83 9.49 -9.54 -2.08
C GLN A 83 8.51 -10.66 -1.74
N LEU A 84 7.66 -11.06 -2.69
CA LEU A 84 6.74 -12.18 -2.50
C LEU A 84 7.48 -13.49 -2.22
N THR A 85 8.58 -13.74 -2.92
CA THR A 85 9.43 -14.92 -2.69
C THR A 85 10.05 -14.88 -1.30
N PHE A 86 10.51 -13.70 -0.86
CA PHE A 86 11.03 -13.49 0.49
C PHE A 86 9.95 -13.77 1.55
N LEU A 87 8.76 -13.19 1.41
CA LEU A 87 7.64 -13.38 2.36
C LEU A 87 7.27 -14.85 2.52
N LEU A 88 7.13 -15.59 1.41
CA LEU A 88 6.80 -17.02 1.46
C LEU A 88 7.85 -17.84 2.21
N LYS A 89 9.14 -17.51 2.03
CA LYS A 89 10.24 -18.16 2.77
C LYS A 89 10.28 -17.74 4.23
N HIS A 90 10.12 -16.45 4.50
CA HIS A 90 10.19 -15.86 5.85
C HIS A 90 9.11 -16.44 6.77
N PHE A 91 7.86 -16.50 6.29
CA PHE A 91 6.75 -17.07 7.04
C PHE A 91 6.63 -18.60 6.91
N ASN A 92 7.51 -19.24 6.14
CA ASN A 92 7.48 -20.67 5.84
C ASN A 92 6.11 -21.15 5.31
N VAL A 93 5.53 -20.35 4.42
CA VAL A 93 4.22 -20.59 3.80
C VAL A 93 4.41 -20.93 2.32
N THR A 94 3.70 -21.94 1.83
CA THR A 94 3.68 -22.23 0.40
C THR A 94 2.72 -21.31 -0.31
N LYS A 95 3.03 -20.98 -1.56
CA LYS A 95 2.15 -20.19 -2.42
C LYS A 95 0.72 -20.74 -2.47
N TYR A 96 0.57 -22.05 -2.57
CA TYR A 96 -0.73 -22.72 -2.58
C TYR A 96 -1.52 -22.48 -1.28
N ARG A 97 -0.85 -22.57 -0.13
CA ARG A 97 -1.50 -22.32 1.17
C ARG A 97 -1.93 -20.87 1.30
N MET A 98 -1.07 -19.94 0.92
CA MET A 98 -1.41 -18.50 0.89
C MET A 98 -2.64 -18.25 -0.01
N GLU A 99 -2.67 -18.78 -1.24
CA GLU A 99 -3.80 -18.62 -2.17
C GLU A 99 -5.12 -19.14 -1.59
N LYS A 100 -5.07 -20.30 -0.92
CA LYS A 100 -6.22 -20.91 -0.24
C LYS A 100 -6.72 -20.06 0.91
N ASP A 101 -5.81 -19.57 1.75
CA ASP A 101 -6.17 -18.85 2.97
C ASP A 101 -6.60 -17.40 2.69
N THR A 102 -5.97 -16.72 1.71
CA THR A 102 -6.29 -15.34 1.35
C THR A 102 -7.43 -15.25 0.32
N GLY A 103 -7.80 -16.37 -0.30
CA GLY A 103 -8.77 -16.41 -1.41
C GLY A 103 -8.29 -15.70 -2.67
N LEU A 104 -6.98 -15.52 -2.83
CA LEU A 104 -6.40 -14.86 -4.01
C LEU A 104 -6.30 -15.87 -5.16
N ALA A 105 -6.74 -15.47 -6.35
CA ALA A 105 -6.70 -16.34 -7.51
C ALA A 105 -5.26 -16.70 -7.88
N GLU A 106 -4.99 -18.00 -8.05
CA GLU A 106 -3.67 -18.53 -8.45
C GLU A 106 -3.09 -17.82 -9.67
N LYS A 107 -3.93 -17.54 -10.69
CA LYS A 107 -3.52 -16.79 -11.88
C LYS A 107 -2.99 -15.40 -11.56
N THR A 108 -3.61 -14.71 -10.61
CA THR A 108 -3.21 -13.38 -10.16
C THR A 108 -1.87 -13.44 -9.43
N VAL A 109 -1.72 -14.36 -8.47
CA VAL A 109 -0.46 -14.54 -7.73
C VAL A 109 0.68 -15.00 -8.65
N ASN A 110 0.40 -15.84 -9.65
CA ASN A 110 1.36 -16.19 -10.71
C ASN A 110 1.81 -14.98 -11.52
N ARG A 111 0.90 -14.05 -11.88
CA ARG A 111 1.29 -12.83 -12.59
C ARG A 111 2.19 -11.94 -11.73
N TRP A 112 1.90 -11.83 -10.43
CA TRP A 112 2.76 -11.11 -9.49
C TRP A 112 4.15 -11.74 -9.39
N HIS A 113 4.23 -13.05 -9.22
CA HIS A 113 5.50 -13.78 -9.12
C HIS A 113 6.35 -13.74 -10.41
N ASN A 114 5.72 -13.47 -11.56
CA ASN A 114 6.43 -13.31 -12.84
C ASN A 114 6.65 -11.83 -13.21
N GLY A 115 6.34 -10.89 -12.30
CA GLY A 115 6.49 -9.45 -12.54
C GLY A 115 5.58 -8.89 -13.63
N LYS A 116 4.52 -9.61 -14.01
CA LYS A 116 3.58 -9.19 -15.07
C LYS A 116 2.61 -8.13 -14.60
N THR A 117 2.24 -8.15 -13.33
CA THR A 117 1.33 -7.18 -12.71
C THR A 117 1.75 -6.92 -11.28
N GLN A 118 1.39 -5.75 -10.73
CA GLN A 118 1.51 -5.47 -9.30
C GLN A 118 0.23 -5.89 -8.55
N PRO A 119 0.30 -6.13 -7.22
CA PRO A 119 -0.88 -6.33 -6.39
C PRO A 119 -1.70 -5.04 -6.27
N THR A 120 -3.00 -5.17 -6.04
CA THR A 120 -3.84 -4.02 -5.67
C THR A 120 -3.68 -3.73 -4.18
N VAL A 121 -4.04 -2.51 -3.75
CA VAL A 121 -4.06 -2.16 -2.32
C VAL A 121 -4.94 -3.12 -1.52
N ASP A 122 -6.11 -3.51 -2.01
CA ASP A 122 -6.94 -4.54 -1.35
C ASP A 122 -6.20 -5.88 -1.20
N SER A 123 -5.45 -6.29 -2.21
CA SER A 123 -4.64 -7.51 -2.15
C SER A 123 -3.52 -7.38 -1.12
N LEU A 124 -2.87 -6.22 -1.04
CA LEU A 124 -1.83 -5.94 -0.05
C LEU A 124 -2.39 -5.97 1.37
N ILE A 125 -3.55 -5.34 1.61
CA ILE A 125 -4.23 -5.36 2.91
C ILE A 125 -4.57 -6.80 3.30
N ARG A 126 -5.04 -7.63 2.36
CA ARG A 126 -5.30 -9.05 2.62
C ARG A 126 -4.04 -9.82 2.99
N LEU A 127 -2.94 -9.59 2.27
CA LEU A 127 -1.65 -10.22 2.55
C LEU A 127 -1.10 -9.78 3.91
N ALA A 128 -1.15 -8.49 4.20
CA ALA A 128 -0.74 -7.90 5.49
C ALA A 128 -1.50 -8.55 6.65
N LYS A 129 -2.83 -8.67 6.53
CA LYS A 129 -3.67 -9.37 7.52
C LYS A 129 -3.36 -10.86 7.63
N TYR A 130 -3.06 -11.53 6.53
CA TYR A 130 -2.74 -12.96 6.52
C TYR A 130 -1.41 -13.27 7.21
N PHE A 131 -0.39 -12.46 6.92
CA PHE A 131 0.94 -12.60 7.49
C PHE A 131 1.10 -11.89 8.84
N ASP A 132 0.05 -11.22 9.33
CA ASP A 132 0.03 -10.44 10.57
C ASP A 132 1.18 -9.40 10.63
N CYS A 133 1.34 -8.64 9.54
CA CYS A 133 2.40 -7.63 9.39
C CYS A 133 1.89 -6.40 8.64
N SER A 134 2.72 -5.36 8.54
CA SER A 134 2.36 -4.12 7.86
C SER A 134 2.33 -4.25 6.33
N VAL A 135 1.55 -3.41 5.66
CA VAL A 135 1.56 -3.30 4.20
C VAL A 135 2.95 -2.84 3.73
N ASP A 136 3.63 -1.99 4.48
CA ASP A 136 5.02 -1.62 4.21
C ASP A 136 5.95 -2.83 4.20
N PHE A 137 5.80 -3.79 5.12
CA PHE A 137 6.57 -5.03 5.12
C PHE A 137 6.24 -5.91 3.92
N ILE A 138 4.97 -5.99 3.53
CA ILE A 138 4.55 -6.71 2.30
C ILE A 138 5.16 -6.08 1.05
N LEU A 139 5.32 -4.75 1.03
CA LEU A 139 5.97 -4.02 -0.05
C LEU A 139 7.51 -4.07 0.03
N GLY A 140 8.08 -4.49 1.16
CA GLY A 140 9.53 -4.47 1.40
C GLY A 140 10.08 -3.07 1.62
N ARG A 141 9.26 -2.16 2.16
CA ARG A 141 9.67 -0.80 2.53
C ARG A 141 10.28 -0.73 3.94
N VAL A 142 10.12 -1.77 4.76
CA VAL A 142 10.65 -1.90 6.13
C VAL A 142 11.27 -3.28 6.37
#